data_AF-A0A8H8C435-F1
#
_entry.id   AF-A0A8H8C435-F1
#
_cell.length_a   1.000
_cell.length_b   1.000
_cell.length_c   1.000
_cell.angle_alpha   90.00
_cell.angle_beta   90.00
_cell.angle_gamma   90.00
#
_symmetry.space_group_name_H-M   'P 1'
#
loop_
_entity.id
_entity.type
_entity.pdbx_description
1 polymer ?
#
loop_
_entity_poly.entity_id
_entity_poly.type
_entity_poly.pdbx_seq_one_letter_code
_entity_poly.pdbx_strand_id
1 'polypeptide(L)'
;MAAIHTTTSSILSSFLPRASAASISNASRFTTLYSRQLSLPIIPSLAFAIPSAIHLNVPGLLEGIWESILRAVPKKKTSHMKKRTRQMAGKGLKDVTALNKCSACGHLKRAHLLCPYCVAELKDLFKGKTNAKEAETAKADKKSDA
;
A
#
# COMPACT_ATOMS: atom_id res chain seq x y z
N MET A 1 -10.23 -57.34 37.52
CA MET A 1 -9.03 -57.76 36.76
C MET A 1 -9.46 -57.82 35.29
N ALA A 2 -8.95 -57.10 34.31
CA ALA A 2 -7.70 -56.35 34.19
C ALA A 2 -7.94 -55.07 33.37
N ALA A 3 -7.17 -54.03 33.68
CA ALA A 3 -7.08 -52.80 32.92
C ALA A 3 -6.18 -53.03 31.68
N ILE A 4 -6.54 -52.42 30.55
CA ILE A 4 -5.65 -52.34 29.39
C ILE A 4 -5.53 -50.85 29.03
N HIS A 5 -4.36 -50.31 29.33
CA HIS A 5 -3.91 -48.99 28.89
C HIS A 5 -3.48 -49.09 27.43
N THR A 6 -4.03 -48.27 26.56
CA THR A 6 -3.50 -48.05 25.21
C THR A 6 -2.57 -46.84 25.23
N THR A 7 -1.31 -47.11 24.89
CA THR A 7 -0.20 -46.17 24.85
C THR A 7 -0.24 -45.32 23.59
N THR A 8 0.00 -44.03 23.78
CA THR A 8 0.37 -43.04 22.78
C THR A 8 1.68 -43.40 22.06
N SER A 9 1.76 -43.23 20.74
CA SER A 9 2.83 -42.47 20.03
C SER A 9 3.00 -42.94 18.58
N SER A 10 2.82 -42.03 17.61
CA SER A 10 3.79 -41.76 16.54
C SER A 10 3.21 -40.74 15.55
N ILE A 11 3.61 -39.49 15.78
CA ILE A 11 3.54 -38.39 14.82
C ILE A 11 4.75 -38.57 13.91
N LEU A 12 4.59 -39.06 12.67
CA LEU A 12 5.61 -38.86 11.63
C LEU A 12 5.11 -39.18 10.22
N SER A 13 4.33 -38.30 9.60
CA SER A 13 4.19 -38.26 8.14
C SER A 13 3.30 -37.11 7.67
N SER A 14 3.90 -35.97 7.31
CA SER A 14 3.48 -35.15 6.14
C SER A 14 4.22 -33.80 6.12
N PHE A 15 5.53 -33.81 5.95
CA PHE A 15 6.26 -32.67 5.39
C PHE A 15 6.91 -33.12 4.09
N LEU A 16 6.17 -33.05 2.99
CA LEU A 16 6.73 -33.10 1.64
C LEU A 16 6.01 -32.05 0.78
N PRO A 17 6.65 -30.89 0.53
CA PRO A 17 6.23 -30.01 -0.54
C PRO A 17 6.53 -30.69 -1.88
N ARG A 18 5.48 -31.06 -2.60
CA ARG A 18 5.51 -31.47 -4.00
C ARG A 18 5.98 -30.28 -4.85
N ALA A 19 7.28 -30.17 -5.09
CA ALA A 19 7.84 -29.21 -6.04
C ALA A 19 7.73 -29.77 -7.46
N SER A 20 6.78 -29.24 -8.24
CA SER A 20 6.72 -29.46 -9.69
C SER A 20 7.69 -28.51 -10.38
N ALA A 21 8.78 -29.05 -10.92
CA ALA A 21 9.64 -28.36 -11.87
C ALA A 21 9.01 -28.44 -13.28
N ALA A 22 8.80 -27.28 -13.89
CA ALA A 22 8.81 -27.14 -15.34
C ALA A 22 9.48 -25.81 -15.68
N SER A 23 10.76 -25.92 -15.99
CA SER A 23 11.56 -24.93 -16.69
C SER A 23 10.97 -24.70 -18.08
N ILE A 24 10.67 -23.46 -18.46
CA ILE A 24 11.05 -22.94 -19.78
C ILE A 24 11.53 -21.50 -19.59
N SER A 25 12.81 -21.35 -19.85
CA SER A 25 13.59 -20.16 -20.09
C SER A 25 12.97 -19.18 -21.09
N ASN A 26 13.02 -17.89 -20.76
CA ASN A 26 13.41 -16.91 -21.76
C ASN A 26 14.47 -15.96 -21.20
N ALA A 27 15.51 -15.83 -22.01
CA ALA A 27 16.79 -15.29 -21.68
C ALA A 27 16.75 -13.77 -21.46
N SER A 28 17.52 -13.34 -20.46
CA SER A 28 18.44 -12.19 -20.46
C SER A 28 18.11 -11.01 -21.37
N ARG A 29 17.76 -9.85 -20.80
CA ARG A 29 18.23 -8.50 -21.24
C ARG A 29 17.99 -7.39 -20.19
N PHE A 30 18.28 -7.58 -18.90
CA PHE A 30 18.25 -6.45 -17.96
C PHE A 30 19.42 -6.39 -16.98
N THR A 31 20.43 -7.25 -17.16
CA THR A 31 21.63 -7.29 -16.30
C THR A 31 22.90 -7.05 -17.10
N THR A 32 22.94 -6.00 -17.91
CA THR A 32 24.18 -5.32 -18.30
C THR A 32 23.80 -3.91 -18.71
N LEU A 33 24.66 -2.96 -18.32
CA LEU A 33 24.53 -1.50 -18.50
C LEU A 33 23.71 -0.81 -17.40
N TYR A 34 24.31 -0.68 -16.22
CA TYR A 34 24.65 0.64 -15.69
C TYR A 34 25.61 0.51 -14.51
N SER A 35 26.82 0.02 -14.80
CA SER A 35 28.01 0.63 -14.20
C SER A 35 28.12 2.05 -14.76
N ARG A 36 27.21 2.96 -14.35
CA ARG A 36 27.44 4.38 -14.54
C ARG A 36 28.36 4.83 -13.42
N GLN A 37 29.64 4.62 -13.70
CA GLN A 37 30.69 5.61 -13.52
C GLN A 37 30.19 6.84 -12.78
N LEU A 38 30.70 6.99 -11.55
CA LEU A 38 30.75 8.22 -10.78
C LEU A 38 31.51 9.29 -11.59
N SER A 39 30.95 9.76 -12.70
CA SER A 39 31.36 11.05 -13.27
C SER A 39 30.44 12.08 -12.67
N LEU A 40 30.99 12.82 -11.70
CA LEU A 40 30.40 14.05 -11.22
C LEU A 40 30.01 14.91 -12.44
N PRO A 41 28.76 15.38 -12.55
CA PRO A 41 28.45 16.42 -13.51
C PRO A 41 29.27 17.65 -13.12
N ILE A 42 30.26 17.93 -13.97
CA ILE A 42 30.69 19.26 -14.40
C ILE A 42 29.98 20.34 -13.58
N ILE A 43 30.70 20.82 -12.56
CA ILE A 43 30.38 22.01 -11.80
C ILE A 43 30.04 23.09 -12.84
N PRO A 44 28.79 23.59 -12.95
CA PRO A 44 28.64 24.91 -13.54
C PRO A 44 29.42 25.81 -12.61
N SER A 45 30.43 26.47 -13.14
CA SER A 45 31.16 27.55 -12.47
C SER A 45 30.16 28.67 -12.20
N LEU A 46 29.28 28.47 -11.23
CA LEU A 46 28.62 29.52 -10.51
C LEU A 46 29.77 30.18 -9.78
N ALA A 47 30.28 31.26 -10.38
CA ALA A 47 31.01 32.26 -9.65
C ALA A 47 30.08 32.73 -8.53
N PHE A 48 30.10 32.00 -7.42
CA PHE A 48 29.80 32.56 -6.12
C PHE A 48 30.82 33.66 -5.97
N ALA A 49 30.44 34.88 -6.38
CA ALA A 49 30.98 36.08 -5.79
C ALA A 49 30.61 35.98 -4.31
N ILE A 50 31.45 35.27 -3.54
CA ILE A 50 31.40 35.24 -2.10
C ILE A 50 31.64 36.69 -1.70
N PRO A 51 30.64 37.43 -1.21
CA PRO A 51 30.92 38.69 -0.57
C PRO A 51 31.68 38.27 0.69
N SER A 52 32.98 38.56 0.74
CA SER A 52 33.86 38.36 1.89
C SER A 52 33.43 39.15 3.14
N ALA A 53 32.21 39.68 3.16
CA ALA A 53 31.61 40.50 4.19
C ALA A 53 30.37 39.87 4.85
N ILE A 54 29.98 38.64 4.50
CA ILE A 54 29.05 37.87 5.34
C ILE A 54 29.84 36.78 6.05
N HIS A 55 30.52 37.18 7.13
CA HIS A 55 30.92 36.24 8.15
C HIS A 55 29.62 35.76 8.81
N LEU A 56 28.98 34.75 8.21
CA LEU A 56 27.97 33.94 8.89
C LEU A 56 28.69 33.31 10.09
N ASN A 57 28.75 34.06 11.19
CA ASN A 57 29.02 33.57 12.52
C ASN A 57 27.84 32.65 12.88
N VAL A 58 27.85 31.48 12.26
CA VAL A 58 26.94 30.38 12.52
C VAL A 58 27.74 29.15 12.97
N PRO A 59 28.74 29.26 13.89
CA PRO A 59 29.26 28.10 14.58
C PRO A 59 28.14 27.45 15.42
N GLY A 60 27.28 28.25 16.07
CA GLY A 60 26.26 27.73 16.99
C GLY A 60 25.09 26.97 16.35
N LEU A 61 24.68 27.30 15.11
CA LEU A 61 23.55 26.61 14.46
C LEU A 61 23.99 25.29 13.84
N LEU A 62 25.16 25.23 13.19
CA LEU A 62 25.69 23.99 12.65
C LEU A 62 26.12 23.03 13.77
N GLU A 63 26.80 23.52 14.80
CA GLU A 63 27.17 22.72 15.97
C GLU A 63 25.94 22.15 16.69
N GLY A 64 24.86 22.93 16.82
CA GLY A 64 23.59 22.45 17.37
C GLY A 64 22.91 21.39 16.51
N ILE A 65 22.98 21.51 15.17
CA ILE A 65 22.46 20.50 14.24
C ILE A 65 23.25 19.20 14.37
N TRP A 66 24.59 19.27 14.41
CA TRP A 66 25.45 18.09 14.58
C TRP A 66 25.25 17.39 15.92
N GLU A 67 25.18 18.13 17.03
CA GLU A 67 24.93 17.57 18.36
C GLU A 67 23.52 16.97 18.46
N SER A 68 22.51 17.57 17.82
CA SER A 68 21.15 17.04 17.80
C SER A 68 21.05 15.71 17.06
N ILE A 69 21.74 15.58 15.93
CA ILE A 69 21.74 14.36 15.11
C ILE A 69 22.50 13.25 15.84
N LEU A 70 23.66 13.56 16.43
CA LEU A 70 24.45 12.60 17.20
C LEU A 70 23.72 12.13 18.47
N ARG A 71 22.90 12.99 19.09
CA ARG A 71 22.06 12.63 20.25
C ARG A 71 20.71 12.00 19.92
N ALA A 72 20.19 12.14 18.70
CA ALA A 72 18.87 11.64 18.31
C ALA A 72 18.78 10.11 18.18
N VAL A 73 19.91 9.39 18.19
CA VAL A 73 19.93 7.93 18.11
C VAL A 73 19.44 7.30 19.41
N PRO A 74 18.49 6.34 19.38
CA PRO A 74 18.04 5.64 20.57
C PRO A 74 19.21 5.02 21.34
N LYS A 75 19.48 5.51 22.56
CA LYS A 75 20.60 5.04 23.37
C LYS A 75 20.50 3.55 23.73
N LYS A 76 19.27 3.04 23.87
CA LYS A 76 18.97 1.68 24.34
C LYS A 76 17.76 1.09 23.61
N LYS A 77 17.79 -0.23 23.42
CA LYS A 77 16.66 -0.99 22.86
C LYS A 77 15.46 -0.93 23.80
N THR A 78 14.26 -0.70 23.26
CA THR A 78 13.03 -0.70 24.05
C THR A 78 12.67 -2.12 24.52
N SER A 79 12.18 -2.27 25.75
CA SER A 79 11.69 -3.56 26.25
C SER A 79 10.43 -4.02 25.51
N HIS A 80 10.18 -5.34 25.54
CA HIS A 80 8.99 -5.93 24.92
C HIS A 80 7.69 -5.31 25.48
N MET A 81 7.60 -5.10 26.79
CA MET A 81 6.47 -4.46 27.44
C MET A 81 6.20 -3.06 26.89
N LYS A 82 7.23 -2.19 26.82
CA LYS A 82 7.10 -0.82 26.30
C LYS A 82 6.72 -0.78 24.82
N LYS A 83 7.19 -1.76 24.03
CA LYS A 83 6.79 -1.90 22.62
C LYS A 83 5.31 -2.30 22.51
N ARG A 84 4.88 -3.32 23.27
CA ARG A 84 3.50 -3.83 23.25
C ARG A 84 2.49 -2.78 23.70
N THR A 85 2.75 -2.08 24.80
CA THR A 85 1.85 -1.02 25.27
C THR A 85 1.74 0.11 24.24
N ARG A 86 2.86 0.55 23.66
CA ARG A 86 2.84 1.56 22.59
C ARG A 86 2.08 1.11 21.35
N GLN A 87 2.12 -0.18 20.99
CA GLN A 87 1.50 -0.69 19.77
C GLN A 87 0.02 -1.06 19.96
N MET A 88 -0.36 -1.57 21.13
CA MET A 88 -1.67 -2.20 21.33
C MET A 88 -2.60 -1.40 22.26
N ALA A 89 -2.08 -0.53 23.14
CA ALA A 89 -2.93 0.22 24.04
C ALA A 89 -3.73 1.27 23.26
N GLY A 90 -5.06 1.10 23.21
CA GLY A 90 -5.98 2.05 22.56
C GLY A 90 -5.90 2.12 21.03
N LYS A 91 -5.11 1.24 20.40
CA LYS A 91 -4.89 1.19 18.94
C LYS A 91 -5.60 0.00 18.26
N GLY A 92 -6.54 -0.64 18.97
CA GLY A 92 -7.38 -1.68 18.40
C GLY A 92 -8.26 -1.13 17.28
N LEU A 93 -8.48 -1.93 16.24
CA LEU A 93 -9.48 -1.62 15.23
C LEU A 93 -10.86 -1.57 15.91
N LYS A 94 -11.57 -0.45 15.76
CA LYS A 94 -12.89 -0.29 16.34
C LYS A 94 -13.92 -1.00 15.46
N ASP A 95 -14.82 -1.74 16.09
CA ASP A 95 -15.91 -2.40 15.40
C ASP A 95 -16.91 -1.38 14.86
N VAL A 96 -17.38 -1.60 13.63
CA VAL A 96 -18.37 -0.76 13.00
C VAL A 96 -19.76 -1.28 13.37
N THR A 97 -20.41 -0.64 14.34
CA THR A 97 -21.76 -1.01 14.82
C THR A 97 -22.88 -0.46 13.94
N ALA A 98 -22.59 0.55 13.11
CA ALA A 98 -23.55 1.24 12.27
C ALA A 98 -23.84 0.48 10.96
N LEU A 99 -24.32 -0.76 11.06
CA LEU A 99 -24.67 -1.63 9.92
C LEU A 99 -26.17 -1.93 9.91
N ASN A 100 -26.84 -1.65 8.79
CA ASN A 100 -28.26 -1.90 8.59
C ASN A 100 -28.47 -2.78 7.34
N LYS A 101 -29.60 -3.51 7.27
CA LYS A 101 -30.00 -4.22 6.05
C LYS A 101 -30.55 -3.24 5.01
N CYS A 102 -30.26 -3.49 3.73
CA CYS A 102 -30.85 -2.74 2.63
C CYS A 102 -32.31 -3.14 2.41
N SER A 103 -33.20 -2.17 2.22
CA SER A 103 -34.63 -2.41 1.96
C SER A 103 -34.91 -3.01 0.57
N ALA A 104 -34.02 -2.81 -0.41
CA ALA A 104 -34.22 -3.30 -1.77
C ALA A 104 -33.61 -4.71 -1.97
N CYS A 105 -32.31 -4.86 -1.72
CA CYS A 105 -31.59 -6.12 -1.99
C CYS A 105 -31.31 -6.99 -0.75
N GLY A 106 -31.70 -6.55 0.44
CA GLY A 106 -31.46 -7.28 1.69
C GLY A 106 -30.00 -7.34 2.19
N HIS A 107 -29.01 -6.88 1.40
CA HIS A 107 -27.60 -6.91 1.78
C HIS A 107 -27.28 -5.95 2.95
N LEU A 108 -26.24 -6.26 3.71
CA LEU A 108 -25.73 -5.37 4.75
C LEU A 108 -25.10 -4.11 4.11
N LYS A 109 -25.50 -2.95 4.62
CA LYS A 109 -24.95 -1.65 4.25
C LYS A 109 -24.59 -0.85 5.50
N ARG A 110 -23.77 0.19 5.33
CA ARG A 110 -23.54 1.17 6.39
C ARG A 110 -24.79 2.01 6.63
N ALA A 111 -25.04 2.38 7.89
CA ALA A 111 -26.10 3.32 8.24
C ALA A 111 -25.89 4.66 7.51
N HIS A 112 -26.98 5.31 7.13
CA HIS A 112 -27.01 6.59 6.42
C HIS A 112 -26.33 6.63 5.03
N LEU A 113 -25.80 5.51 4.54
CA LEU A 113 -25.28 5.39 3.17
C LEU A 113 -26.26 4.64 2.28
N LEU A 114 -26.20 4.95 0.98
CA LEU A 114 -26.83 4.16 -0.07
C LEU A 114 -26.16 2.79 -0.17
N CYS A 115 -26.92 1.78 -0.60
CA CYS A 115 -26.39 0.43 -0.76
C CYS A 115 -25.41 0.41 -1.94
N PRO A 116 -24.17 -0.07 -1.76
CA PRO A 116 -23.19 -0.10 -2.84
C PRO A 116 -23.63 -1.02 -3.99
N TYR A 117 -24.30 -2.14 -3.67
CA TYR A 117 -24.79 -3.10 -4.65
C TYR A 117 -25.91 -2.52 -5.52
N CYS A 118 -26.99 -2.03 -4.90
CA CYS A 118 -28.09 -1.43 -5.65
C CYS A 118 -27.65 -0.22 -6.47
N VAL A 119 -26.75 0.61 -5.94
CA VAL A 119 -26.25 1.78 -6.67
C VAL A 119 -25.42 1.37 -7.88
N ALA A 120 -24.63 0.29 -7.80
CA ALA A 120 -23.87 -0.22 -8.93
C ALA A 120 -24.81 -0.67 -10.06
N GLU A 121 -25.79 -1.52 -9.74
CA GLU A 121 -26.78 -2.01 -10.72
C GLU A 121 -27.56 -0.85 -11.37
N LEU A 122 -28.05 0.10 -10.57
CA LEU A 122 -28.78 1.25 -11.10
C LEU A 122 -27.91 2.13 -12.01
N LYS A 123 -26.63 2.31 -11.67
CA LYS A 123 -25.70 3.07 -12.52
C LYS A 123 -25.48 2.37 -13.86
N ASP A 124 -25.31 1.06 -13.87
CA ASP A 124 -25.11 0.28 -15.10
C ASP A 124 -26.36 0.33 -15.98
N LEU A 125 -27.55 0.22 -15.39
CA LEU A 125 -28.82 0.37 -16.10
C LEU A 125 -28.98 1.77 -16.71
N PHE A 126 -28.65 2.83 -15.97
CA PHE A 126 -28.73 4.19 -16.51
C PHE A 126 -27.71 4.42 -17.62
N LYS A 127 -26.49 3.92 -17.49
CA LYS A 127 -25.46 4.01 -18.52
C LYS A 127 -25.86 3.26 -19.79
N GLY A 128 -26.46 2.07 -19.66
CA GLY A 128 -27.00 1.34 -20.81
C GLY A 128 -28.07 2.14 -21.57
N LYS A 129 -28.98 2.81 -20.83
CA LYS A 129 -30.03 3.65 -21.41
C LYS A 129 -29.49 4.90 -22.09
N THR A 130 -28.46 5.55 -21.55
CA THR A 130 -27.85 6.72 -22.20
C THR A 130 -27.20 6.33 -23.52
N ASN A 131 -26.43 5.24 -23.54
CA ASN A 131 -25.78 4.75 -24.77
C ASN A 131 -26.81 4.34 -25.84
N ALA A 132 -27.93 3.72 -25.44
CA ALA A 132 -29.00 3.35 -26.37
C ALA A 132 -29.67 4.59 -26.98
N LYS A 133 -29.96 5.61 -26.17
CA LYS A 133 -30.51 6.89 -26.64
C LYS A 133 -29.56 7.61 -27.59
N GLU A 134 -28.26 7.66 -27.25
CA GLU A 134 -27.24 8.26 -28.12
C GLU A 134 -27.14 7.54 -29.48
N ALA A 135 -27.31 6.22 -29.51
CA ALA A 135 -27.35 5.45 -30.74
C ALA A 135 -28.63 5.69 -31.56
N GLU A 136 -29.77 5.96 -30.91
CA GLU A 136 -31.03 6.31 -31.56
C GLU A 136 -30.99 7.73 -32.13
N THR A 137 -30.48 8.72 -31.38
CA THR A 137 -30.33 10.10 -31.86
C THR A 137 -29.36 10.19 -33.03
N ALA A 138 -28.22 9.48 -32.96
CA ALA A 138 -27.26 9.41 -34.07
C ALA A 138 -27.83 8.75 -35.34
N LYS A 139 -28.87 7.93 -35.24
CA LYS A 139 -29.60 7.38 -36.39
C LYS A 139 -30.62 8.36 -36.95
N ALA A 140 -31.26 9.16 -36.09
CA ALA A 140 -32.21 10.19 -36.50
C ALA A 140 -31.50 11.32 -37.26
N ASP A 141 -30.35 11.78 -36.76
CA ASP A 141 -29.58 12.86 -37.39
C ASP A 141 -29.04 12.46 -38.77
N LYS A 142 -28.59 11.21 -38.94
CA LYS A 142 -28.18 10.67 -40.27
C LYS A 142 -29.33 10.53 -41.26
N LYS A 143 -30.58 10.47 -40.78
CA LYS A 143 -31.76 10.40 -41.64
C LYS A 143 -32.26 11.78 -42.07
N SER A 144 -31.91 12.84 -41.33
CA SER A 144 -32.24 14.22 -41.73
C SER A 144 -31.24 14.82 -42.74
N ASP A 145 -30.02 14.28 -42.82
CA ASP A 145 -28.97 14.75 -43.74
C ASP A 145 -28.96 13.99 -45.10
N ALA A 146 -29.86 13.03 -45.30
CA ALA A 146 -30.01 12.25 -46.53
C ALA A 146 -31.38 12.52 -47.19
#